data_AF-A0ABD4ZDN1-F1
#
_entry.id   AF-A0ABD4ZDN1-F1
#
_cell.length_a   1.000
_cell.length_b   1.000
_cell.length_c   1.000
_cell.angle_alpha   90.00
_cell.angle_beta   90.00
_cell.angle_gamma   90.00
#
_symmetry.space_group_name_H-M   'P 1'
#
loop_
_entity.id
_entity.type
_entity.pdbx_description
1 polymer ?
#
loop_
_entity_poly.entity_id
_entity_poly.type
_entity_poly.pdbx_seq_one_letter_code
_entity_poly.pdbx_strand_id
1 'polypeptide(L)' 'LTEVNDYDLCITEFVRVVDQLLPIKVFHRICPELQNASRTPSGTLVRVQLLGQFPQWLAENAARAVELGSLGVDLN' A
#
# COMPACT_ATOMS: atom_id res chain seq x y z
N LEU A 1 5.05 -8.67 -14.64
CA LEU A 1 5.52 -7.31 -15.02
C LEU A 1 6.92 -7.07 -14.48
N THR A 2 7.12 -7.10 -13.16
CA THR A 2 8.42 -6.87 -12.52
C THR A 2 9.47 -7.97 -12.71
N GLU A 3 9.08 -9.19 -13.10
CA GLU A 3 10.04 -10.28 -13.35
C GLU A 3 10.93 -10.09 -14.58
N VAL A 4 10.47 -9.29 -15.56
CA VAL A 4 11.16 -9.04 -16.83
C VAL A 4 11.46 -7.54 -17.04
N ASN A 5 11.40 -6.75 -15.96
CA ASN A 5 11.66 -5.31 -15.98
C ASN A 5 12.44 -4.90 -14.73
N ASP A 6 13.28 -3.88 -14.88
CA ASP A 6 14.06 -3.30 -13.79
C ASP A 6 13.33 -2.10 -13.17
N TYR A 7 12.16 -2.33 -12.59
CA TYR A 7 11.46 -1.30 -11.81
C TYR A 7 12.05 -1.21 -10.40
N ASP A 8 12.41 0.02 -9.97
CA ASP A 8 12.87 0.27 -8.60
C ASP A 8 11.74 0.18 -7.57
N LEU A 9 10.53 0.64 -7.94
CA LEU A 9 9.37 0.70 -7.07
C LEU A 9 8.07 0.62 -7.89
N CYS A 10 7.09 -0.13 -7.38
CA CYS A 10 5.72 -0.11 -7.86
C CYS A 10 4.79 0.55 -6.83
N ILE A 11 3.79 1.27 -7.32
CA ILE A 11 2.71 1.85 -6.51
C ILE A 11 1.45 1.02 -6.76
N THR A 12 0.71 0.71 -5.70
CA THR A 12 -0.53 -0.07 -5.81
C THR A 12 -1.64 0.74 -6.51
N GLU A 13 -2.73 0.07 -6.86
CA GLU A 13 -4.02 0.76 -7.02
C GLU A 13 -4.42 1.46 -5.71
N PHE A 14 -5.26 2.48 -5.78
CA PHE A 14 -5.57 3.31 -4.62
C PHE A 14 -6.48 2.60 -3.61
N VAL A 15 -6.13 2.76 -2.33
CA VAL A 15 -7.03 2.49 -1.21
C VAL A 15 -7.87 3.74 -0.97
N ARG A 16 -9.17 3.66 -1.27
CA ARG A 16 -10.11 4.78 -1.10
C ARG A 16 -10.40 5.00 0.40
N VAL A 17 -9.91 6.09 0.94
CA VAL A 17 -10.15 6.52 2.32
C VAL A 17 -11.23 7.60 2.34
N VAL A 18 -12.29 7.35 3.11
CA VAL A 18 -13.36 8.31 3.36
C VAL A 18 -13.25 8.77 4.80
N ASP A 19 -14.00 8.17 5.72
CA ASP A 19 -14.19 8.66 7.08
C ASP A 19 -14.00 7.57 8.14
N GLN A 20 -13.20 6.55 7.84
CA GLN A 20 -12.93 5.45 8.74
C GLN A 20 -11.57 4.80 8.50
N LEU A 21 -11.08 4.12 9.53
CA LEU A 21 -9.94 3.22 9.45
C LEU A 21 -10.36 1.90 8.77
N LEU A 22 -9.73 1.59 7.64
CA LEU A 22 -10.12 0.44 6.81
C LEU A 22 -9.61 -0.88 7.39
N PRO A 23 -10.37 -1.97 7.33
CA PRO A 23 -9.95 -3.25 7.89
C PRO A 23 -8.75 -3.84 7.12
N ILE A 24 -7.90 -4.58 7.85
CA ILE A 24 -6.65 -5.19 7.34
C ILE A 24 -6.82 -5.95 6.02
N LYS A 25 -7.94 -6.67 5.86
CA LYS A 25 -8.24 -7.43 4.63
C LYS A 25 -8.27 -6.57 3.36
N VAL A 26 -8.59 -5.28 3.46
CA VAL A 26 -8.60 -4.35 2.31
C VAL A 26 -7.17 -4.13 1.82
N PHE A 27 -6.23 -3.91 2.74
CA PHE A 27 -4.82 -3.72 2.43
C PHE A 27 -4.21 -4.98 1.82
N HIS A 28 -4.45 -6.17 2.38
CA HIS A 28 -3.94 -7.42 1.80
C HIS A 28 -4.58 -7.77 0.45
N ARG A 29 -5.81 -7.32 0.18
CA ARG A 29 -6.44 -7.53 -1.12
C ARG A 29 -5.80 -6.65 -2.20
N ILE A 30 -5.46 -5.41 -1.87
CA ILE A 30 -4.87 -4.44 -2.81
C ILE A 30 -3.35 -4.66 -2.94
N CYS A 31 -2.69 -5.03 -1.85
CA CYS A 31 -1.24 -5.26 -1.77
C CYS A 31 -0.98 -6.60 -1.05
N PRO A 32 -1.16 -7.74 -1.74
CA PRO A 32 -0.77 -9.05 -1.19
C PRO A 32 0.73 -9.11 -0.83
N GLU A 33 1.56 -8.28 -1.48
CA GLU A 33 2.99 -8.14 -1.23
C GLU A 33 3.34 -7.70 0.19
N LEU A 34 2.39 -7.14 0.95
CA LEU A 34 2.55 -6.88 2.38
C LEU A 34 2.92 -8.14 3.17
N GLN A 35 2.48 -9.32 2.71
CA GLN A 35 2.83 -10.61 3.32
C GLN A 35 4.22 -11.10 2.91
N ASN A 36 4.88 -10.40 1.98
CA ASN A 36 6.21 -10.69 1.45
C ASN A 36 7.14 -9.47 1.61
N ALA A 37 7.12 -8.84 2.80
CA ALA A 37 7.94 -7.67 3.13
C ALA A 37 7.82 -6.52 2.10
N SER A 38 6.62 -6.31 1.57
CA SER A 38 6.30 -5.30 0.55
C SER A 38 7.08 -5.47 -0.75
N ARG A 39 7.27 -6.72 -1.18
CA ARG A 39 7.96 -7.06 -2.44
C ARG A 39 7.12 -7.97 -3.31
N THR A 40 7.19 -7.76 -4.63
CA THR A 40 6.68 -8.71 -5.60
C THR A 40 7.43 -10.06 -5.47
N PRO A 41 6.93 -11.15 -6.06
CA PRO A 41 7.65 -12.43 -6.05
C PRO A 41 9.07 -12.34 -6.65
N SER A 42 9.28 -11.45 -7.63
CA SER A 42 10.59 -11.16 -8.23
C SER A 42 11.47 -10.19 -7.43
N GLY A 43 10.99 -9.66 -6.30
CA GLY A 43 11.78 -8.84 -5.37
C GLY A 43 11.65 -7.33 -5.50
N THR A 44 10.94 -6.81 -6.51
CA THR A 44 10.68 -5.37 -6.68
C THR A 44 9.85 -4.82 -5.52
N LEU A 45 10.20 -3.64 -5.02
CA LEU A 45 9.49 -2.99 -3.92
C LEU A 45 8.09 -2.55 -4.35
N VAL A 46 7.13 -2.62 -3.42
CA VAL A 46 5.76 -2.11 -3.61
C VAL A 46 5.42 -1.14 -2.47
N ARG A 47 4.70 -0.07 -2.78
CA ARG A 47 4.18 0.90 -1.80
C ARG A 47 2.67 1.12 -1.98
N VAL A 48 1.94 1.14 -0.87
CA VAL A 48 0.49 1.36 -0.88
C VAL A 48 0.18 2.83 -1.21
N GLN A 49 -0.79 3.05 -2.10
CA GLN A 49 -1.35 4.38 -2.39
C GLN A 49 -2.68 4.59 -1.68
N LEU A 50 -2.84 5.73 -1.01
CA LEU A 50 -4.11 6.19 -0.45
C LEU A 50 -4.74 7.25 -1.36
N LEU A 51 -6.05 7.32 -1.37
CA LEU A 51 -6.80 8.38 -2.06
C LEU A 51 -7.95 8.83 -1.16
N GLY A 52 -7.93 10.10 -0.73
CA GLY A 52 -8.88 10.63 0.24
C GLY A 52 -8.55 12.07 0.62
N GLN A 53 -9.35 12.67 1.49
CA GLN A 53 -9.22 14.11 1.83
C GLN A 53 -9.20 14.41 3.33
N PHE A 54 -9.70 13.51 4.17
CA PHE A 54 -9.80 13.76 5.60
C PHE A 54 -8.45 13.42 6.27
N PRO A 55 -7.71 14.41 6.81
CA PRO A 55 -6.33 14.20 7.24
C PRO A 55 -6.18 13.14 8.34
N GLN A 56 -7.11 13.11 9.30
CA GLN A 56 -7.10 12.11 10.37
C GLN A 56 -7.18 10.69 9.81
N TRP A 57 -8.14 10.43 8.91
CA TRP A 57 -8.35 9.09 8.35
C TRP A 57 -7.23 8.69 7.40
N LEU A 58 -6.66 9.63 6.66
CA LEU A 58 -5.45 9.39 5.87
C LEU A 58 -4.28 8.99 6.76
N ALA A 59 -4.08 9.67 7.89
CA ALA A 59 -3.02 9.35 8.84
C ALA A 59 -3.20 7.96 9.46
N GLU A 60 -4.41 7.63 9.92
CA GLU A 60 -4.68 6.31 10.52
C GLU A 60 -4.52 5.17 9.50
N ASN A 61 -4.98 5.35 8.26
CA ASN A 61 -4.82 4.34 7.22
C ASN A 61 -3.36 4.24 6.72
N ALA A 62 -2.61 5.35 6.72
CA ALA A 62 -1.18 5.36 6.41
C ALA A 62 -0.40 4.58 7.48
N ALA A 63 -0.68 4.83 8.76
CA ALA A 63 -0.07 4.09 9.87
C ALA A 63 -0.35 2.58 9.74
N ARG A 64 -1.60 2.20 9.46
CA ARG A 64 -1.96 0.80 9.21
C ARG A 64 -1.22 0.20 8.02
N ALA A 65 -1.06 0.93 6.92
CA ALA A 65 -0.33 0.42 5.75
C ALA A 65 1.12 0.06 6.09
N VAL A 66 1.82 0.92 6.84
CA VAL A 66 3.21 0.67 7.24
C VAL A 66 3.32 -0.40 8.34
N GLU A 67 2.39 -0.45 9.29
CA GLU A 67 2.30 -1.52 10.30
C GLU A 67 2.13 -2.90 9.66
N LEU A 68 1.38 -2.98 8.57
CA LEU A 68 1.20 -4.21 7.79
C LEU A 68 2.40 -4.54 6.88
N GLY A 69 3.42 -3.69 6.87
CA GLY A 69 4.70 -3.94 6.18
C GLY A 69 4.97 -3.08 4.97
N SER A 70 4.10 -2.11 4.62
CA SER A 70 4.33 -1.29 3.43
C SER A 70 5.56 -0.41 3.57
N LEU A 71 6.37 -0.33 2.51
CA LEU A 71 7.57 0.51 2.46
C LEU A 71 7.23 1.97 2.15
N GLY A 72 6.67 2.64 3.16
CA GLY A 72 6.12 3.99 3.07
C GLY A 72 4.66 3.98 2.59
N VAL A 73 4.15 5.16 2.25
CA VAL A 73 2.81 5.35 1.71
C VAL A 73 2.85 6.46 0.65
N ASP A 74 2.03 6.32 -0.39
CA ASP A 74 1.80 7.33 -1.42
C ASP A 74 0.41 7.96 -1.26
N LEU A 75 0.24 9.21 -1.65
CA LEU A 75 -1.06 9.91 -1.61
C LEU A 75 -1.38 10.43 -3.01
N ASN A 76 -2.53 9.99 -3.53
CA ASN A 76 -3.12 10.49 -4.77
C ASN A 76 -3.92 11.78 -4.52
#